data_AF-A0A4R8SMV6-F1
#
_entry.id   AF-A0A4R8SMV6-F1
#
_cell.length_a   1.000
_cell.length_b   1.000
_cell.length_c   1.000
_cell.angle_alpha   90.00
_cell.angle_beta   90.00
_cell.angle_gamma   90.00
#
_symmetry.space_group_name_H-M   'P 1'
#
loop_
_entity.id
_entity.type
_entity.pdbx_description
1 polymer ?
#
loop_
_entity_poly.entity_id
_entity_poly.type
_entity_poly.pdbx_seq_one_letter_code
_entity_poly.pdbx_strand_id
1 'polypeptide(L)'
;MKHISALFPLVSAASVAHADPCTAYRARHVMDVEGAIGWRFYHDNPDHWSWNAQKGDAVIQDDGWAYFDGDGRHLTATIKVVYNDGTQGLYQAPSGREGWCTLPAGGQMEIQNVFSWD
;
A
#
# COMPACT_ATOMS: atom_id res chain seq x y z
N MET A 1 58.35 -6.39 18.52
CA MET A 1 57.78 -5.62 17.41
C MET A 1 56.38 -5.19 17.82
N LYS A 2 56.13 -3.89 17.96
CA LYS A 2 54.85 -3.29 18.40
C LYS A 2 54.46 -2.28 17.33
N HIS A 3 53.34 -2.45 16.62
CA HIS A 3 52.53 -1.38 16.01
C HIS A 3 51.13 -1.97 15.76
N ILE A 4 50.20 -1.78 16.70
CA ILE A 4 49.07 -0.83 16.61
C ILE A 4 48.20 -1.11 15.38
N SER A 5 47.22 -1.99 15.56
CA SER A 5 46.09 -2.13 14.63
C SER A 5 45.10 -0.99 14.89
N ALA A 6 45.05 -0.02 13.99
CA ALA A 6 44.00 0.99 13.99
C ALA A 6 42.68 0.35 13.50
N LEU A 7 41.70 0.21 14.39
CA LEU A 7 40.32 -0.06 13.98
C LEU A 7 39.72 1.21 13.37
N PHE A 8 39.47 1.19 12.07
CA PHE A 8 38.58 2.15 11.42
C PHE A 8 37.13 1.81 11.78
N PRO A 9 36.34 2.74 12.36
CA PRO A 9 34.91 2.52 12.52
C PRO A 9 34.25 2.65 11.14
N LEU A 10 33.73 1.54 10.62
CA LEU A 10 32.81 1.53 9.48
C LEU A 10 31.49 2.16 9.93
N VAL A 11 31.30 3.43 9.61
CA VAL A 11 29.98 4.06 9.69
C VAL A 11 29.15 3.48 8.55
N SER A 12 28.34 2.47 8.84
CA SER A 12 27.34 1.97 7.88
C SER A 12 26.22 3.00 7.77
N ALA A 13 26.19 3.75 6.68
CA ALA A 13 25.02 4.51 6.29
C ALA A 13 23.93 3.51 5.92
N ALA A 14 22.91 3.39 6.76
CA ALA A 14 21.72 2.64 6.42
C ALA A 14 21.00 3.39 5.29
N SER A 15 21.08 2.86 4.06
CA SER A 15 20.25 3.31 2.95
C SER A 15 18.80 3.07 3.34
N VAL A 16 18.05 4.12 3.62
CA VAL A 16 16.59 4.03 3.77
C VAL A 16 16.07 3.66 2.38
N ALA A 17 15.73 2.39 2.18
CA ALA A 17 15.10 1.93 0.96
C ALA A 17 13.81 2.74 0.79
N HIS A 18 13.81 3.67 -0.16
CA HIS A 18 12.61 4.40 -0.51
C HIS A 18 11.70 3.40 -1.22
N ALA A 19 10.59 3.07 -0.58
CA ALA A 19 9.54 2.29 -1.19
C ALA A 19 9.05 2.97 -2.47
N ASP A 20 8.82 2.20 -3.53
CA ASP A 20 8.22 2.75 -4.73
C ASP A 20 6.76 3.18 -4.44
N PRO A 21 6.34 4.37 -4.89
CA PRO A 21 4.96 4.81 -4.74
C PRO A 21 4.04 3.98 -5.63
N CYS A 22 2.80 3.75 -5.17
CA CYS A 22 1.80 3.10 -6.00
C CYS A 22 1.49 3.96 -7.24
N THR A 23 1.23 3.30 -8.37
CA THR A 23 0.68 4.00 -9.54
C THR A 23 -0.73 4.47 -9.17
N ALA A 24 -1.00 5.77 -9.36
CA ALA A 24 -2.22 6.38 -8.85
C ALA A 24 -2.91 7.26 -9.89
N TYR A 25 -4.24 7.19 -9.92
CA TYR A 25 -5.10 8.16 -10.59
C TYR A 25 -6.19 8.62 -9.61
N ARG A 26 -6.23 9.92 -9.30
CA ARG A 26 -7.21 10.51 -8.37
C ARG A 26 -8.08 11.54 -9.08
N ALA A 27 -9.38 11.45 -8.89
CA ALA A 27 -10.35 12.39 -9.43
C ALA A 27 -11.60 12.42 -8.53
N ARG A 28 -12.48 13.40 -8.77
CA ARG A 28 -13.79 13.47 -8.09
C ARG A 28 -14.64 12.22 -8.39
N HIS A 29 -14.53 11.72 -9.60
CA HIS A 29 -15.09 10.44 -10.01
C HIS A 29 -14.02 9.69 -10.77
N VAL A 30 -13.65 8.52 -10.27
CA VAL A 30 -12.93 7.51 -11.05
C VAL A 30 -13.94 6.43 -11.42
N MET A 31 -13.64 5.66 -12.47
CA MET A 31 -14.54 4.66 -13.07
C MET A 31 -15.40 3.93 -12.02
N ASP A 32 -16.68 3.72 -12.33
CA ASP A 32 -17.53 2.94 -11.45
C ASP A 32 -17.07 1.49 -11.51
N VAL A 33 -16.60 1.02 -10.36
CA VAL A 33 -16.20 -0.36 -10.15
C VAL A 33 -17.28 -0.93 -9.23
N GLU A 34 -18.30 -1.53 -9.82
CA GLU A 34 -19.15 -2.50 -9.11
C GLU A 34 -18.34 -3.81 -9.07
N GLY A 35 -17.40 -3.91 -8.12
CA GLY A 35 -16.36 -4.95 -8.09
C GLY A 35 -16.56 -5.96 -6.96
N ALA A 36 -16.53 -7.24 -7.32
CA ALA A 36 -17.02 -8.41 -6.58
C ALA A 36 -16.24 -8.83 -5.30
N ILE A 37 -15.09 -8.21 -5.01
CA ILE A 37 -14.29 -8.52 -3.83
C ILE A 37 -14.51 -7.43 -2.79
N GLY A 38 -15.16 -7.80 -1.69
CA GLY A 38 -15.34 -6.92 -0.53
C GLY A 38 -14.02 -6.73 0.23
N TRP A 39 -13.90 -5.59 0.90
CA TRP A 39 -12.80 -5.31 1.82
C TRP A 39 -13.36 -5.12 3.24
N ARG A 40 -12.59 -5.53 4.24
CA ARG A 40 -12.96 -5.38 5.65
C ARG A 40 -11.90 -4.59 6.40
N PHE A 41 -12.38 -3.64 7.19
CA PHE A 41 -11.56 -2.90 8.15
C PHE A 41 -11.33 -3.73 9.41
N TYR A 42 -10.08 -3.75 9.87
CA TYR A 42 -9.63 -4.36 11.12
C TYR A 42 -8.90 -3.32 11.95
N HIS A 43 -9.06 -3.40 13.26
CA HIS A 43 -8.42 -2.49 14.21
C HIS A 43 -8.13 -3.24 15.51
N ASP A 44 -6.86 -3.27 15.89
CA ASP A 44 -6.32 -4.04 17.00
C ASP A 44 -5.68 -3.13 18.09
N ASN A 45 -5.26 -3.75 19.19
CA ASN A 45 -4.52 -3.11 20.29
C ASN A 45 -3.18 -3.85 20.53
N PRO A 46 -1.99 -3.22 20.39
CA PRO A 46 -1.72 -1.79 20.21
C PRO A 46 -2.30 -1.23 18.90
N ASP A 47 -2.52 0.09 18.88
CA ASP A 47 -3.26 0.82 17.84
C ASP A 47 -2.68 0.56 16.45
N HIS A 48 -3.27 -0.41 15.76
CA HIS A 48 -2.93 -0.79 14.40
C HIS A 48 -4.22 -1.12 13.67
N TRP A 49 -4.35 -0.61 12.45
CA TRP A 49 -5.51 -0.91 11.63
C TRP A 49 -5.11 -1.28 10.21
N SER A 50 -5.97 -2.03 9.54
CA SER A 50 -5.78 -2.39 8.13
C SER A 50 -7.11 -2.55 7.39
N TRP A 51 -7.07 -2.41 6.08
CA TRP A 51 -8.10 -2.86 5.17
C TRP A 51 -7.62 -4.12 4.48
N ASN A 52 -8.35 -5.23 4.62
CA ASN A 52 -7.97 -6.51 4.01
C ASN A 52 -9.02 -6.92 2.99
N ALA A 53 -8.57 -7.42 1.84
CA ALA A 53 -9.46 -8.03 0.88
C ALA A 53 -10.09 -9.30 1.46
N GLN A 54 -11.36 -9.56 1.13
CA GLN A 54 -12.06 -10.78 1.53
C GLN A 54 -11.73 -11.98 0.63
N LYS A 55 -10.94 -11.76 -0.43
CA LYS A 55 -10.41 -12.77 -1.34
C LYS A 55 -8.99 -12.34 -1.74
N GLY A 56 -8.04 -13.28 -1.67
CA GLY A 56 -6.61 -12.99 -1.85
C GLY A 56 -5.96 -12.40 -0.59
N ASP A 57 -4.73 -11.95 -0.73
CA ASP A 57 -3.86 -11.49 0.36
C ASP A 57 -3.65 -9.96 0.38
N ALA A 58 -4.42 -9.23 -0.42
CA ALA A 58 -4.29 -7.78 -0.55
C ALA A 58 -4.61 -7.03 0.74
N VAL A 59 -3.81 -6.02 1.06
CA VAL A 59 -3.93 -5.25 2.30
C VAL A 59 -3.52 -3.80 2.11
N ILE A 60 -4.19 -2.88 2.82
CA ILE A 60 -3.72 -1.51 3.07
C ILE A 60 -3.49 -1.38 4.57
N GLN A 61 -2.32 -0.87 4.96
CA GLN A 61 -1.91 -0.71 6.35
C GLN A 61 -1.99 0.76 6.79
N ASP A 62 -2.06 0.95 8.10
CA ASP A 62 -2.09 2.24 8.80
C ASP A 62 -0.86 3.13 8.56
N ASP A 63 0.28 2.52 8.26
CA ASP A 63 1.53 3.20 7.89
C ASP A 63 1.57 3.62 6.40
N GLY A 64 0.53 3.32 5.63
CA GLY A 64 0.36 3.72 4.24
C GLY A 64 0.94 2.74 3.22
N TRP A 65 1.46 1.59 3.65
CA TRP A 65 1.82 0.50 2.74
C TRP A 65 0.57 -0.21 2.22
N ALA A 66 0.64 -0.60 0.95
CA ALA A 66 -0.38 -1.42 0.31
C ALA A 66 0.30 -2.59 -0.42
N TYR A 67 -0.24 -3.79 -0.19
CA TYR A 67 0.08 -4.98 -0.96
C TYR A 67 -1.06 -5.28 -1.91
N PHE A 68 -0.70 -5.48 -3.18
CA PHE A 68 -1.61 -5.89 -4.24
C PHE A 68 -1.39 -7.38 -4.48
N ASP A 69 -2.47 -8.14 -4.58
CA ASP A 69 -2.48 -9.55 -4.92
C ASP A 69 -3.23 -9.73 -6.25
N GLY A 70 -2.51 -10.08 -7.32
CA GLY A 70 -3.11 -10.25 -8.63
C GLY A 70 -2.13 -10.31 -9.80
N ASP A 71 -2.63 -10.78 -10.94
CA ASP A 71 -1.83 -11.04 -12.15
C ASP A 71 -1.88 -9.91 -13.19
N GLY A 72 -2.37 -8.73 -12.77
CA GLY A 72 -2.51 -7.53 -13.59
C GLY A 72 -3.85 -7.39 -14.31
N ARG A 73 -4.72 -8.41 -14.24
CA ARG A 73 -6.10 -8.32 -14.73
C ARG A 73 -7.14 -8.77 -13.73
N HIS A 74 -6.77 -9.67 -12.81
CA HIS A 74 -7.67 -10.29 -11.86
C HIS A 74 -7.35 -9.92 -10.40
N LEU A 75 -8.22 -10.36 -9.48
CA LEU A 75 -8.12 -10.22 -8.03
C LEU A 75 -8.06 -8.77 -7.52
N THR A 76 -6.90 -8.34 -7.05
CA THR A 76 -6.68 -7.03 -6.43
C THR A 76 -5.48 -6.35 -7.05
N ALA A 77 -5.12 -6.70 -8.30
CA ALA A 77 -4.07 -6.01 -9.05
C ALA A 77 -4.33 -4.49 -9.19
N THR A 78 -5.58 -4.07 -9.00
CA THR A 78 -5.98 -2.68 -8.84
C THR A 78 -7.05 -2.54 -7.77
N ILE A 79 -7.02 -1.44 -7.03
CA ILE A 79 -8.03 -1.12 -6.03
C ILE A 79 -8.59 0.29 -6.25
N LYS A 80 -9.88 0.46 -6.00
CA LYS A 80 -10.54 1.75 -5.85
C LYS A 80 -10.67 2.08 -4.38
N VAL A 81 -10.12 3.21 -3.98
CA VAL A 81 -10.26 3.76 -2.62
C VAL A 81 -11.19 4.96 -2.67
N VAL A 82 -12.23 4.94 -1.84
CA VAL A 82 -13.13 6.06 -1.61
C VAL A 82 -12.77 6.69 -0.27
N TYR A 83 -12.52 8.00 -0.29
CA TYR A 83 -12.12 8.76 0.90
C TYR A 83 -13.33 9.46 1.54
N ASN A 84 -13.21 9.81 2.83
CA ASN A 84 -14.26 10.50 3.60
C ASN A 84 -14.67 11.86 3.01
N ASP A 85 -13.78 12.53 2.28
CA ASP A 85 -14.05 13.79 1.57
C ASP A 85 -14.80 13.59 0.23
N GLY A 86 -15.10 12.34 -0.13
CA GLY A 86 -15.74 11.93 -1.38
C GLY A 86 -14.77 11.83 -2.56
N THR A 87 -13.49 12.16 -2.39
CA THR A 87 -12.47 11.92 -3.42
C THR A 87 -12.33 10.42 -3.66
N GLN A 88 -11.98 10.05 -4.89
CA GLN A 88 -11.75 8.65 -5.26
C GLN A 88 -10.36 8.50 -5.88
N GLY A 89 -9.73 7.35 -5.63
CA GLY A 89 -8.44 7.00 -6.22
C GLY A 89 -8.44 5.57 -6.75
N LEU A 90 -7.78 5.36 -7.89
CA LEU A 90 -7.38 4.04 -8.37
C LEU A 90 -5.89 3.86 -8.10
N TYR A 91 -5.53 2.72 -7.52
CA TYR A 91 -4.16 2.38 -7.14
C TYR A 91 -3.76 1.01 -7.68
N GLN A 92 -2.50 0.87 -8.09
CA GLN A 92 -1.87 -0.37 -8.51
C GLN A 92 -0.43 -0.43 -7.98
N ALA A 93 0.13 -1.62 -7.85
CA ALA A 93 1.57 -1.76 -7.71
C ALA A 93 2.30 -1.15 -8.93
N PRO A 94 3.55 -0.68 -8.81
CA PRO A 94 4.32 -0.10 -9.90
C PRO A 94 4.44 -1.02 -11.14
N SER A 95 4.48 -2.33 -10.91
CA SER A 95 4.51 -3.36 -11.96
C SER A 95 3.18 -3.51 -12.71
N GLY A 96 2.09 -2.94 -12.19
CA GLY A 96 0.72 -3.22 -12.60
C GLY A 96 0.25 -4.64 -12.25
N ARG A 97 0.95 -5.35 -11.36
CA ARG A 97 0.65 -6.72 -10.89
C ARG A 97 0.72 -6.77 -9.36
N GLU A 98 0.93 -7.95 -8.78
CA GLU A 98 1.21 -8.11 -7.36
C GLU A 98 2.45 -7.33 -6.90
N GLY A 99 2.45 -6.96 -5.62
CA GLY A 99 3.60 -6.32 -4.98
C GLY A 99 3.23 -5.24 -3.97
N TRP A 100 4.26 -4.80 -3.25
CA TRP A 100 4.17 -3.73 -2.26
C TRP A 100 4.43 -2.36 -2.90
N CYS A 101 3.69 -1.35 -2.45
CA CYS A 101 3.97 0.05 -2.72
C CYS A 101 3.38 0.95 -1.64
N THR A 102 3.68 2.25 -1.71
CA THR A 102 3.16 3.24 -0.75
C THR A 102 2.04 4.09 -1.35
N LEU A 103 0.99 4.29 -0.57
CA LEU A 103 -0.05 5.28 -0.87
C LEU A 103 0.50 6.71 -0.66
N PRO A 104 -0.13 7.73 -1.28
CA PRO A 104 0.19 9.12 -0.97
C PRO A 104 0.10 9.38 0.53
N ALA A 105 1.05 10.16 1.07
CA ALA A 105 1.11 10.47 2.49
C ALA A 105 -0.24 10.96 3.04
N GLY A 106 -0.70 10.34 4.12
CA GLY A 106 -1.97 10.65 4.78
C GLY A 106 -3.20 10.08 4.07
N GLY A 107 -3.06 9.50 2.87
CA GLY A 107 -4.16 8.89 2.14
C GLY A 107 -4.80 7.73 2.91
N GLN A 108 -4.04 7.04 3.73
CA GLN A 108 -4.54 5.92 4.49
C GLN A 108 -5.48 6.35 5.64
N MET A 109 -5.32 7.56 6.20
CA MET A 109 -6.06 7.99 7.39
C MET A 109 -7.54 8.36 7.15
N GLU A 110 -7.97 8.46 5.89
CA GLU A 110 -9.31 8.97 5.53
C GLU A 110 -10.08 8.03 4.61
N ILE A 111 -9.75 6.73 4.64
CA ILE A 111 -10.41 5.72 3.81
C ILE A 111 -11.81 5.43 4.35
N GLN A 112 -12.83 5.65 3.52
CA GLN A 112 -14.21 5.28 3.80
C GLN A 112 -14.50 3.84 3.34
N ASN A 113 -14.04 3.47 2.15
CA ASN A 113 -14.27 2.15 1.59
C ASN A 113 -13.23 1.78 0.52
N VAL A 114 -13.02 0.47 0.33
CA VAL A 114 -12.09 -0.09 -0.66
C VAL A 114 -12.81 -1.13 -1.50
N PHE A 115 -12.58 -1.09 -2.80
CA PHE A 115 -13.18 -2.01 -3.77
C PHE A 115 -12.11 -2.55 -4.71
N SER A 116 -12.26 -3.79 -5.14
CA SER A 116 -11.45 -4.40 -6.20
C SER A 116 -12.30 -5.29 -7.08
N TRP A 117 -11.76 -5.68 -8.23
CA TRP A 117 -12.46 -6.47 -9.25
C TRP A 117 -11.69 -7.75 -9.56
N ASP A 118 -12.43 -8.85 -9.69
CA ASP A 118 -11.89 -10.10 -10.21
C ASP A 118 -12.01 -10.15 -11.74
#